data_AF-W4QNL3-F1
#
_entry.id   AF-W4QNL3-F1
#
_cell.length_a   1.000
_cell.length_b   1.000
_cell.length_c   1.000
_cell.angle_alpha   90.00
_cell.angle_beta   90.00
_cell.angle_gamma   90.00
#
_symmetry.space_group_name_H-M   'P 1'
#
loop_
_entity.id
_entity.type
_entity.pdbx_description
1 polymer ?
#
loop_
_entity_poly.entity_id
_entity_poly.type
_entity_poly.pdbx_seq_one_letter_code
_entity_poly.pdbx_strand_id
1 'polypeptide(L)'
;MAKKEEHLRKPEWLKIKLNTNESYTGLKKMMREKNLHTVCEEARCPNIHECWAVRKTATFMILGDICTRACRFCAVKTGLPNELDLQEPERVADSVETMGLKHVVITAVARDDLKDGGSAVFAETVRAVRRRNPFCTIEVLPSDMLGSFDNLKTLMDARPNIMNHNIETVRS
;
A
#
# COMPACT_ATOMS: atom_id res chain seq x y z
N MET A 1 35.47 -4.08 -11.87
CA MET A 1 34.59 -5.21 -12.22
C MET A 1 33.65 -5.42 -11.04
N ALA A 2 32.34 -5.22 -11.21
CA ALA A 2 31.38 -5.46 -10.15
C ALA A 2 31.42 -6.96 -9.77
N LYS A 3 31.63 -7.27 -8.49
CA LYS A 3 31.53 -8.64 -7.98
C LYS A 3 30.14 -9.16 -8.37
N LYS A 4 30.10 -10.24 -9.14
CA LYS A 4 28.86 -10.92 -9.54
C LYS A 4 28.30 -11.53 -8.26
N GLU A 5 27.40 -10.83 -7.58
CA GLU A 5 26.74 -11.38 -6.40
C GLU A 5 25.98 -12.64 -6.83
N GLU A 6 26.37 -13.76 -6.23
CA GLU A 6 25.73 -15.03 -6.48
C GLU A 6 24.37 -15.02 -5.80
N HIS A 7 23.29 -14.94 -6.58
CA HIS A 7 21.94 -14.99 -6.03
C HIS A 7 21.73 -16.36 -5.36
N LEU A 8 21.71 -16.38 -4.03
CA LEU A 8 21.41 -17.56 -3.25
C LEU A 8 20.01 -18.07 -3.64
N ARG A 9 19.93 -19.37 -3.97
CA ARG A 9 18.65 -20.00 -4.30
C ARG A 9 17.74 -19.99 -3.08
N LYS A 10 16.48 -19.60 -3.25
CA LYS A 10 15.49 -19.65 -2.17
C LYS A 10 15.32 -21.09 -1.66
N PRO A 11 15.32 -21.32 -0.34
CA PRO A 11 15.10 -22.64 0.23
C PRO A 11 13.66 -23.13 -0.05
N GLU A 12 13.46 -24.45 -0.03
CA GLU A 12 12.16 -25.06 -0.39
C GLU A 12 11.00 -24.54 0.46
N TRP A 13 11.21 -24.32 1.75
CA TRP A 13 10.18 -23.84 2.67
C TRP A 13 9.70 -22.40 2.38
N LEU A 14 10.46 -21.61 1.61
CA LEU A 14 10.11 -20.23 1.24
C LEU A 14 9.34 -20.16 -0.09
N LYS A 15 9.20 -21.28 -0.81
CA LYS A 15 8.52 -21.32 -2.11
C LYS A 15 7.03 -21.51 -1.91
N ILE A 16 6.26 -20.83 -2.76
CA ILE A 16 4.81 -20.98 -2.83
C ILE A 16 4.40 -21.62 -4.16
N LYS A 17 3.21 -22.21 -4.19
CA LYS A 17 2.56 -22.58 -5.44
C LYS A 17 1.75 -21.39 -5.94
N LEU A 18 2.12 -20.85 -7.10
CA LEU A 18 1.32 -19.81 -7.76
C LEU A 18 0.02 -20.45 -8.25
N ASN A 19 -1.10 -19.89 -7.83
CA ASN A 19 -2.42 -20.35 -8.24
C ASN A 19 -3.14 -19.19 -8.92
N THR A 20 -2.82 -18.99 -10.21
CA THR A 20 -3.41 -17.94 -11.04
C THR A 20 -4.80 -18.38 -11.50
N ASN A 21 -5.83 -18.00 -10.76
CA ASN A 21 -7.23 -18.19 -11.13
C ASN A 21 -7.81 -16.96 -11.87
N GLU A 22 -8.97 -17.12 -12.51
CA GLU A 22 -9.65 -16.03 -13.22
C GLU A 22 -10.04 -14.85 -12.31
N SER A 23 -10.29 -15.13 -11.02
CA SER A 23 -10.56 -14.08 -10.04
C SER A 23 -9.38 -13.11 -9.88
N TYR A 24 -8.14 -13.63 -9.91
CA TYR A 24 -6.93 -12.81 -9.82
C TYR A 24 -6.73 -11.91 -11.05
N THR A 25 -6.95 -12.45 -12.26
CA THR A 25 -6.79 -11.66 -13.50
C THR A 25 -7.82 -10.55 -13.61
N GLY A 26 -9.07 -10.79 -13.20
CA GLY A 26 -10.12 -9.76 -13.13
C GLY A 26 -9.77 -8.62 -12.17
N LEU A 27 -9.29 -8.95 -10.97
CA LEU A 27 -8.89 -7.95 -9.98
C LEU A 27 -7.70 -7.10 -10.44
N LYS A 28 -6.71 -7.74 -11.06
CA LYS A 28 -5.56 -7.04 -11.64
C LYS A 28 -5.97 -6.06 -12.75
N LYS A 29 -6.92 -6.45 -13.60
CA LYS A 29 -7.46 -5.57 -14.65
C LYS A 29 -8.16 -4.36 -14.01
N MET A 30 -8.97 -4.60 -12.99
CA MET A 30 -9.69 -3.56 -12.26
C MET A 30 -8.74 -2.53 -11.62
N MET A 31 -7.64 -2.97 -10.99
CA MET A 31 -6.65 -2.04 -10.42
C MET A 31 -6.06 -1.08 -11.47
N ARG A 32 -5.76 -1.61 -12.66
CA ARG A 32 -5.24 -0.81 -13.78
C ARG A 32 -6.28 0.14 -14.34
N GLU A 33 -7.51 -0.30 -14.51
CA GLU A 33 -8.62 0.52 -15.01
C GLU A 33 -8.91 1.72 -14.09
N LYS A 34 -8.71 1.55 -12.78
CA LYS A 34 -8.91 2.62 -11.79
C LYS A 34 -7.67 3.45 -11.49
N ASN A 35 -6.56 3.22 -12.21
CA ASN A 35 -5.28 3.90 -11.97
C ASN A 35 -4.89 3.86 -10.47
N LEU A 36 -4.88 2.67 -9.90
CA LEU A 36 -4.52 2.41 -8.50
C LEU A 36 -3.29 1.52 -8.43
N HIS A 37 -2.49 1.72 -7.39
CA HIS A 37 -1.32 0.89 -7.08
C HIS A 37 -1.57 0.04 -5.84
N THR A 38 -0.98 -1.14 -5.80
CA THR A 38 -1.01 -2.02 -4.62
C THR A 38 0.39 -2.48 -4.28
N VAL A 39 0.74 -2.50 -2.99
CA VAL A 39 2.00 -3.12 -2.54
C VAL A 39 2.03 -4.60 -2.93
N CYS A 40 0.85 -5.24 -2.97
CA CYS A 40 0.72 -6.62 -3.40
C CYS A 40 1.37 -6.86 -4.77
N GLU A 41 1.17 -5.94 -5.72
CA GLU A 41 1.74 -6.03 -7.07
C GLU A 41 3.16 -5.46 -7.14
N GLU A 42 3.38 -4.25 -6.60
CA GLU A 42 4.67 -3.55 -6.72
C GLU A 42 5.80 -4.28 -5.97
N ALA A 43 5.50 -4.87 -4.81
CA ALA A 43 6.45 -5.67 -4.05
C ALA A 43 6.48 -7.16 -4.49
N ARG A 44 5.74 -7.53 -5.53
CA ARG A 44 5.63 -8.91 -6.05
C ARG A 44 5.31 -9.92 -4.95
N CYS A 45 4.30 -9.59 -4.14
CA CYS A 45 3.97 -10.33 -2.93
C CYS A 45 3.55 -11.77 -3.27
N PRO A 46 4.19 -12.81 -2.69
CA PRO A 46 3.80 -14.19 -2.92
C PRO A 46 2.37 -14.48 -2.41
N ASN A 47 1.89 -13.73 -1.42
CA ASN A 47 0.61 -14.00 -0.75
C ASN A 47 -0.60 -13.38 -1.48
N ILE A 48 -0.41 -12.69 -2.60
CA ILE A 48 -1.46 -11.91 -3.30
C ILE A 48 -2.73 -12.73 -3.59
N HIS A 49 -2.57 -14.00 -3.99
CA HIS A 49 -3.70 -14.88 -4.31
C HIS A 49 -4.53 -15.22 -3.07
N GLU A 50 -3.89 -15.55 -1.94
CA GLU A 50 -4.59 -15.87 -0.70
C GLU A 50 -5.29 -14.62 -0.15
N CYS A 51 -4.59 -13.48 -0.12
CA CYS A 51 -5.11 -12.22 0.39
C CYS A 51 -6.38 -11.80 -0.36
N TRP A 52 -6.32 -11.73 -1.69
CA TRP A 52 -7.41 -11.20 -2.49
C TRP A 52 -8.59 -12.18 -2.61
N ALA A 53 -8.31 -13.45 -2.87
CA ALA A 53 -9.37 -14.42 -3.16
C ALA A 53 -10.01 -15.00 -1.88
N VAL A 54 -9.19 -15.36 -0.90
CA VAL A 54 -9.62 -16.14 0.28
C VAL A 54 -9.89 -15.22 1.48
N ARG A 55 -8.93 -14.37 1.81
CA ARG A 55 -8.98 -13.54 3.04
C ARG A 55 -9.79 -12.27 2.88
N LYS A 56 -10.10 -11.86 1.63
CA LYS A 56 -10.77 -10.59 1.31
C LYS A 56 -10.06 -9.40 1.96
N THR A 57 -8.75 -9.35 1.74
CA THR A 57 -7.86 -8.27 2.18
C THR A 57 -6.96 -7.81 1.03
N ALA A 58 -6.66 -6.53 0.99
CA ALA A 58 -5.70 -5.95 0.06
C ALA A 58 -4.98 -4.76 0.69
N THR A 59 -3.78 -4.48 0.20
CA THR A 59 -2.97 -3.34 0.60
C THR A 59 -2.86 -2.36 -0.56
N PHE A 60 -3.55 -1.24 -0.47
CA PHE A 60 -3.47 -0.16 -1.46
C PHE A 60 -2.27 0.73 -1.15
N MET A 61 -1.52 1.08 -2.19
CA MET A 61 -0.44 2.05 -2.13
C MET A 61 -0.93 3.33 -2.79
N ILE A 62 -1.28 4.33 -1.98
CA ILE A 62 -1.74 5.64 -2.44
C ILE A 62 -0.54 6.57 -2.70
N LEU A 63 -0.81 7.72 -3.32
CA LEU A 63 0.17 8.75 -3.67
C LEU A 63 1.19 8.33 -4.74
N GLY A 64 0.82 7.34 -5.56
CA GLY A 64 1.59 6.85 -6.71
C GLY A 64 2.54 5.69 -6.40
N ASP A 65 3.43 5.39 -7.34
CA ASP A 65 4.41 4.29 -7.30
C ASP A 65 5.87 4.76 -7.26
N ILE A 66 6.09 6.08 -7.15
CA ILE A 66 7.40 6.70 -7.05
C ILE A 66 7.60 7.24 -5.64
N CYS A 67 8.63 6.78 -4.95
CA CYS A 67 8.97 7.20 -3.60
C CYS A 67 10.10 8.23 -3.59
N THR A 68 9.95 9.28 -2.79
CA THR A 68 11.02 10.28 -2.57
C THR A 68 12.23 9.72 -1.81
N ARG A 69 12.09 8.54 -1.20
CA ARG A 69 13.14 7.86 -0.43
C ARG A 69 13.64 6.59 -1.13
N ALA A 70 14.83 6.13 -0.70
CA ALA A 70 15.55 5.00 -1.30
C ALA A 70 15.91 3.92 -0.26
N CYS A 71 14.91 3.36 0.42
CA CYS A 71 15.14 2.26 1.37
C CYS A 71 15.73 1.05 0.64
N ARG A 72 16.91 0.58 1.06
CA ARG A 72 17.68 -0.46 0.32
C ARG A 72 16.96 -1.80 0.15
N PHE A 73 15.99 -2.10 1.02
CA PHE A 73 15.20 -3.33 0.95
C PHE A 73 13.90 -3.16 0.16
N CYS A 74 13.50 -1.93 -0.14
CA CYS A 74 12.21 -1.62 -0.76
C CYS A 74 12.30 -1.78 -2.27
N ALA A 75 11.28 -2.41 -2.86
CA ALA A 75 11.19 -2.62 -4.31
C ALA A 75 10.54 -1.44 -5.07
N VAL A 76 9.98 -0.47 -4.35
CA VAL A 76 9.31 0.70 -4.93
C VAL A 76 10.34 1.60 -5.63
N LYS A 77 9.98 2.15 -6.78
CA LYS A 77 10.85 3.02 -7.58
C LYS A 77 11.15 4.31 -6.81
N THR A 78 12.42 4.67 -6.71
CA THR A 78 12.82 5.99 -6.17
C THR A 78 12.78 7.06 -7.26
N GLY A 79 12.28 8.25 -6.92
CA GLY A 79 12.28 9.42 -7.79
C GLY A 79 11.48 10.58 -7.20
N LEU A 80 11.32 11.66 -7.97
CA LEU A 80 10.40 12.74 -7.62
C LEU A 80 9.00 12.39 -8.18
N PRO A 81 7.97 12.27 -7.32
CA PRO A 81 6.60 12.09 -7.77
C PRO A 81 6.16 13.30 -8.62
N ASN A 82 5.41 13.04 -9.68
CA ASN A 82 4.98 14.04 -10.65
C ASN A 82 3.51 14.45 -10.50
N GLU A 83 2.72 13.70 -9.74
CA GLU A 83 1.26 13.91 -9.64
C GLU A 83 0.76 13.80 -8.19
N LEU A 84 -0.32 14.51 -7.91
CA LEU A 84 -1.09 14.41 -6.67
C LEU A 84 -2.57 14.31 -7.06
N ASP A 85 -3.12 13.10 -6.93
CA ASP A 85 -4.50 12.82 -7.30
C ASP A 85 -5.42 12.85 -6.08
N LEU A 86 -6.19 13.92 -5.95
CA LEU A 86 -7.14 14.10 -4.84
C LEU A 86 -8.41 13.25 -4.99
N GLN A 87 -8.63 12.59 -6.12
CA GLN A 87 -9.74 11.65 -6.33
C GLN A 87 -9.34 10.19 -6.06
N GLU A 88 -8.05 9.91 -5.84
CA GLU A 88 -7.55 8.58 -5.47
C GLU A 88 -8.28 7.98 -4.25
N PRO A 89 -8.56 8.73 -3.15
CA PRO A 89 -9.35 8.25 -2.01
C PRO A 89 -10.67 7.57 -2.38
N GLU A 90 -11.44 8.17 -3.30
CA GLU A 90 -12.74 7.65 -3.72
C GLU A 90 -12.61 6.40 -4.57
N ARG A 91 -11.58 6.33 -5.43
CA ARG A 91 -11.30 5.13 -6.23
C ARG A 91 -10.83 3.96 -5.37
N VAL A 92 -10.07 4.22 -4.29
CA VAL A 92 -9.75 3.20 -3.29
C VAL A 92 -11.03 2.70 -2.62
N ALA A 93 -11.90 3.59 -2.15
CA ALA A 93 -13.16 3.21 -1.52
C ALA A 93 -14.08 2.37 -2.44
N ASP A 94 -14.17 2.75 -3.71
CA ASP A 94 -14.88 2.02 -4.76
C ASP A 94 -14.31 0.62 -5.00
N SER A 95 -12.98 0.50 -4.95
CA SER A 95 -12.28 -0.77 -5.12
C SER A 95 -12.47 -1.71 -3.92
N VAL A 96 -12.42 -1.16 -2.70
CA VAL A 96 -12.74 -1.90 -1.47
C VAL A 96 -14.14 -2.53 -1.55
N GLU A 97 -15.12 -1.75 -2.02
CA GLU A 97 -16.51 -2.21 -2.21
C GLU A 97 -16.60 -3.28 -3.30
N THR A 98 -16.05 -2.99 -4.48
CA THR A 98 -16.07 -3.90 -5.64
C THR A 98 -15.44 -5.26 -5.30
N MET A 99 -14.36 -5.25 -4.53
CA MET A 99 -13.66 -6.47 -4.11
C MET A 99 -14.34 -7.20 -2.94
N GLY A 100 -15.27 -6.54 -2.25
CA GLY A 100 -15.91 -7.03 -1.03
C GLY A 100 -14.89 -7.27 0.09
N LEU A 101 -13.94 -6.36 0.29
CA LEU A 101 -12.91 -6.51 1.31
C LEU A 101 -13.50 -6.40 2.72
N LYS A 102 -13.07 -7.29 3.61
CA LYS A 102 -13.40 -7.24 5.05
C LYS A 102 -12.38 -6.43 5.85
N HIS A 103 -11.17 -6.34 5.31
CA HIS A 103 -10.07 -5.60 5.88
C HIS A 103 -9.28 -4.94 4.74
N VAL A 104 -8.90 -3.69 4.93
CA VAL A 104 -8.04 -2.97 3.97
C VAL A 104 -6.87 -2.34 4.71
N VAL A 105 -5.69 -2.48 4.13
CA VAL A 105 -4.49 -1.76 4.55
C VAL A 105 -4.27 -0.62 3.56
N ILE A 106 -4.15 0.60 4.06
CA ILE A 106 -3.78 1.78 3.27
C ILE A 106 -2.34 2.13 3.63
N THR A 107 -1.47 2.14 2.64
CA THR A 107 -0.09 2.59 2.76
C THR A 107 0.23 3.56 1.63
N ALA A 108 1.39 4.19 1.65
CA ALA A 108 1.79 5.12 0.61
C ALA A 108 3.31 5.11 0.43
N VAL A 109 3.72 5.61 -0.73
CA VAL A 109 5.09 6.07 -0.92
C VAL A 109 5.39 7.29 -0.05
N ALA A 110 6.67 7.52 0.27
CA ALA A 110 7.04 8.75 0.96
C ALA A 110 6.90 9.95 0.01
N ARG A 111 6.20 10.98 0.48
CA ARG A 111 5.96 12.25 -0.22
C ARG A 111 6.61 13.42 0.51
N ASP A 112 7.93 13.37 0.66
CA ASP A 112 8.70 14.44 1.30
C ASP A 112 8.65 15.77 0.50
N ASP A 113 8.14 15.73 -0.74
CA ASP A 113 7.83 16.88 -1.58
C ASP A 113 6.57 17.65 -1.15
N LEU A 114 5.67 17.01 -0.39
CA LEU A 114 4.45 17.61 0.13
C LEU A 114 4.65 18.16 1.54
N LYS A 115 4.10 19.34 1.82
CA LYS A 115 4.20 19.99 3.16
C LYS A 115 3.64 19.12 4.29
N ASP A 116 2.58 18.37 4.01
CA ASP A 116 1.88 17.52 4.97
C ASP A 116 2.32 16.04 4.90
N GLY A 117 3.33 15.73 4.07
CA GLY A 117 3.80 14.38 3.83
C GLY A 117 2.75 13.42 3.27
N GLY A 118 1.63 13.92 2.73
CA GLY A 118 0.50 13.13 2.26
C GLY A 118 -0.54 12.75 3.33
N SER A 119 -0.41 13.28 4.56
CA SER A 119 -1.32 12.95 5.67
C SER A 119 -2.78 13.30 5.38
N ALA A 120 -3.08 14.37 4.64
CA ALA A 120 -4.44 14.73 4.27
C ALA A 120 -5.08 13.68 3.33
N VAL A 121 -4.32 13.17 2.36
CA VAL A 121 -4.81 12.14 1.42
C VAL A 121 -5.02 10.81 2.13
N PHE A 122 -4.13 10.44 3.05
CA PHE A 122 -4.34 9.30 3.94
C PHE A 122 -5.65 9.43 4.73
N ALA A 123 -5.84 10.56 5.41
CA ALA A 123 -7.04 10.84 6.19
C ALA A 123 -8.30 10.77 5.32
N GLU A 124 -8.27 11.34 4.12
CA GLU A 124 -9.43 11.30 3.23
C GLU A 124 -9.69 9.90 2.68
N THR A 125 -8.66 9.11 2.40
CA THR A 125 -8.83 7.69 2.01
C THR A 125 -9.51 6.90 3.11
N VAL A 126 -9.10 7.08 4.37
CA VAL A 126 -9.76 6.43 5.52
C VAL A 126 -11.23 6.84 5.60
N ARG A 127 -11.54 8.13 5.44
CA ARG A 127 -12.93 8.63 5.48
C ARG A 127 -13.76 8.09 4.32
N ALA A 128 -13.25 8.14 3.09
CA ALA A 128 -13.93 7.63 1.89
C ALA A 128 -14.25 6.14 2.02
N VAL A 129 -13.25 5.33 2.41
CA VAL A 129 -13.45 3.90 2.63
C VAL A 129 -14.51 3.67 3.69
N ARG A 130 -14.48 4.39 4.83
CA ARG A 130 -15.46 4.21 5.90
C ARG A 130 -16.88 4.63 5.49
N ARG A 131 -17.02 5.74 4.77
CA ARG A 131 -18.33 6.23 4.28
C ARG A 131 -18.99 5.17 3.41
N ARG A 132 -18.23 4.55 2.52
CA ARG A 132 -18.73 3.61 1.52
C ARG A 132 -18.79 2.16 2.02
N ASN A 133 -17.86 1.78 2.89
CA ASN A 133 -17.66 0.42 3.37
C ASN A 133 -17.67 0.40 4.92
N PRO A 134 -18.81 0.68 5.57
CA PRO A 134 -18.87 0.90 7.03
C PRO A 134 -18.46 -0.32 7.87
N PHE A 135 -18.49 -1.53 7.30
CA PHE A 135 -18.09 -2.78 7.97
C PHE A 135 -16.66 -3.23 7.64
N CYS A 136 -15.97 -2.54 6.73
CA CYS A 136 -14.58 -2.85 6.41
C CYS A 136 -13.68 -2.27 7.50
N THR A 137 -12.82 -3.11 8.07
CA THR A 137 -11.79 -2.64 9.00
C THR A 137 -10.65 -1.99 8.24
N ILE A 138 -10.16 -0.85 8.73
CA ILE A 138 -9.17 -0.01 8.04
C ILE A 138 -7.90 0.05 8.87
N GLU A 139 -6.82 -0.50 8.34
CA GLU A 139 -5.45 -0.34 8.84
C GLU A 139 -4.72 0.71 8.00
N VAL A 140 -3.91 1.53 8.66
CA VAL A 140 -3.00 2.46 7.99
C VAL A 140 -1.55 2.09 8.31
N LEU A 141 -0.70 2.13 7.29
CA LEU A 141 0.75 1.97 7.38
C LEU A 141 1.41 3.17 6.68
N PRO A 142 1.46 4.35 7.33
CA PRO A 142 2.11 5.53 6.77
C PRO A 142 3.64 5.46 6.89
N SER A 143 4.31 6.41 6.23
CA SER A 143 5.70 6.76 6.53
C SER A 143 5.81 7.31 7.97
N ASP A 144 7.02 7.76 8.35
CA ASP A 144 7.23 8.48 9.61
C ASP A 144 6.57 9.87 9.63
N MET A 145 5.99 10.34 8.52
CA MET A 145 5.45 11.70 8.34
C MET A 145 6.43 12.79 8.80
N LEU A 146 7.74 12.55 8.64
CA LEU A 146 8.84 13.40 9.11
C LEU A 146 8.83 13.67 10.63
N GLY A 147 8.13 12.83 11.41
CA GLY A 147 7.95 13.04 12.85
C GLY A 147 7.00 14.20 13.20
N SER A 148 6.21 14.69 12.24
CA SER A 148 5.26 15.78 12.48
C SER A 148 4.03 15.29 13.24
N PHE A 149 3.83 15.81 14.46
CA PHE A 149 2.64 15.53 15.25
C PHE A 149 1.35 16.02 14.60
N ASP A 150 1.38 17.14 13.86
CA ASP A 150 0.20 17.68 13.17
C ASP A 150 -0.25 16.77 12.02
N ASN A 151 0.72 16.22 11.27
CA ASN A 151 0.44 15.26 10.20
C ASN A 151 -0.12 13.95 10.77
N LEU A 152 0.50 13.44 11.84
CA LEU A 152 0.00 12.25 12.53
C LEU A 152 -1.40 12.48 13.09
N LYS A 153 -1.65 13.65 13.72
CA LYS A 153 -2.96 14.02 14.25
C LYS A 153 -4.01 14.04 13.14
N THR A 154 -3.68 14.62 11.98
CA THR A 154 -4.58 14.67 10.81
C THR A 154 -5.03 13.27 10.38
N LEU A 155 -4.10 12.31 10.33
CA LEU A 155 -4.42 10.91 10.02
C LEU A 155 -5.24 10.25 11.14
N MET A 156 -4.84 10.42 12.41
CA MET A 156 -5.53 9.79 13.53
C MET A 156 -6.94 10.36 13.78
N ASP A 157 -7.20 11.62 13.44
CA ASP A 157 -8.54 12.23 13.47
C ASP A 157 -9.48 11.58 12.44
N ALA A 158 -8.95 10.93 11.39
CA ALA A 158 -9.75 10.09 10.49
C ALA A 158 -10.12 8.73 11.13
N ARG A 159 -9.61 8.43 12.33
CA ARG A 159 -9.93 7.26 13.18
C ARG A 159 -9.71 5.91 12.49
N PRO A 160 -8.55 5.58 11.90
CA PRO A 160 -8.31 4.23 11.41
C PRO A 160 -8.51 3.20 12.54
N ASN A 161 -8.87 1.96 12.21
CA ASN A 161 -9.04 0.90 13.21
C ASN A 161 -7.69 0.46 13.78
N ILE A 162 -6.66 0.44 12.94
CA ILE A 162 -5.30 0.03 13.29
C ILE A 162 -4.33 1.06 12.71
N MET A 163 -3.40 1.53 13.55
CA MET A 163 -2.24 2.33 13.14
C MET A 163 -1.01 1.43 13.22
N ASN A 164 -0.37 1.21 12.09
CA ASN A 164 0.85 0.43 11.95
C ASN A 164 2.02 1.34 11.54
N HIS A 165 3.23 1.03 11.99
CA HIS A 165 4.45 1.71 11.54
C HIS A 165 5.64 0.77 11.74
N ASN A 166 6.35 0.46 10.65
CA ASN A 166 7.47 -0.46 10.70
C ASN A 166 8.76 0.27 11.10
N ILE A 167 9.44 -0.25 12.12
CA ILE A 167 10.81 0.17 12.48
C ILE A 167 11.87 -0.52 11.59
N GLU A 168 11.49 -1.63 10.97
CA GLU A 168 12.24 -2.44 10.00
C GLU A 168 13.46 -3.18 10.56
N THR A 169 14.46 -2.48 11.09
CA THR A 169 15.70 -3.12 11.52
C THR A 169 16.46 -2.31 12.57
N VAL A 170 17.44 -2.96 13.20
CA VAL A 170 18.43 -2.32 14.10
C VAL A 170 19.59 -1.72 13.29
N ARG A 171 20.40 -0.88 13.95
CA ARG A 171 21.65 -0.38 13.35
C ARG A 171 22.64 -1.53 13.17
N SER A 172 23.22 -1.59 11.98
CA SER A 172 24.35 -2.45 11.62
C SER A 172 25.68 -1.81 11.97
#